data_AF-A0A090RZ78-F1
#
_entry.id   AF-A0A090RZ78-F1
#
_cell.length_a   1.000
_cell.length_b   1.000
_cell.length_c   1.000
_cell.angle_alpha   90.00
_cell.angle_beta   90.00
_cell.angle_gamma   90.00
#
_symmetry.space_group_name_H-M   'P 1'
#
loop_
_entity.id
_entity.type
_entity.pdbx_description
1 polymer ?
#
loop_
_entity_poly.entity_id
_entity_poly.type
_entity_poly.pdbx_seq_one_letter_code
_entity_poly.pdbx_strand_id
1 'polypeptide(L)'
;MKIDTSSQGELSGTDQSENSEVTAAVTAANDNAGFNNSVQIQDTLTTDVGELRLKLSDSSTGATVDSIASGRLTVDVIYQVDEDTAQDADGTGDNAYISLYTNGTSNKNLYGEVILSEGKVQYRGAGVGGVSGGSITDAGGTFTNGEKLAIEVTWGNSEFKFKVNDEEFTGEITEDAAVTVISLKIGDTSNTTNFEFIGDNLAVYSSDSGTEA
;
A
#
# COMPACT_ATOMS: atom_id res chain seq x y z
N MET A 1 19.03 -19.28 -36.68
CA MET A 1 19.62 -20.60 -36.35
C MET A 1 18.88 -21.67 -37.16
N LYS A 2 19.57 -22.65 -37.74
CA LYS A 2 18.93 -23.77 -38.47
C LYS A 2 19.14 -25.06 -37.71
N ILE A 3 18.06 -25.79 -37.43
CA ILE A 3 18.13 -27.13 -36.84
C ILE A 3 17.45 -28.09 -37.82
N ASP A 4 18.21 -29.03 -38.36
CA ASP A 4 17.67 -30.07 -39.23
C ASP A 4 17.15 -31.21 -38.35
N THR A 5 15.82 -31.33 -38.30
CA THR A 5 15.15 -32.40 -37.58
C THR A 5 14.65 -33.40 -38.62
N SER A 6 15.35 -34.53 -38.72
CA SER A 6 15.20 -35.59 -39.73
C SER A 6 13.76 -36.08 -40.03
N SER A 7 12.76 -35.69 -39.25
CA SER A 7 11.35 -36.05 -39.41
C SER A 7 10.37 -34.87 -39.57
N GLN A 8 10.79 -33.61 -39.43
CA GLN A 8 9.88 -32.44 -39.47
C GLN A 8 10.30 -31.31 -40.43
N GLY A 9 11.38 -31.50 -41.21
CA GLY A 9 11.90 -30.51 -42.14
C GLY A 9 12.84 -29.49 -41.48
N GLU A 10 13.43 -28.60 -42.29
CA GLU A 10 14.30 -27.53 -41.79
C GLU A 10 13.47 -26.54 -40.96
N LEU A 11 13.70 -26.53 -39.65
CA LEU A 11 13.18 -25.47 -38.77
C LEU A 11 14.18 -24.32 -38.78
N SER A 12 13.76 -23.20 -39.38
CA SER A 12 14.50 -21.94 -39.32
C SER A 12 13.75 -20.93 -38.47
N GLY A 13 14.39 -20.49 -37.39
CA GLY A 13 14.01 -19.31 -36.63
C GLY A 13 14.98 -18.17 -36.93
N THR A 14 14.44 -17.02 -37.29
CA THR A 14 15.19 -15.75 -37.37
C THR A 14 15.07 -15.06 -36.02
N ASP A 15 16.16 -14.51 -35.51
CA ASP A 15 16.10 -13.64 -34.34
C ASP A 15 15.21 -12.44 -34.66
N GLN A 16 14.23 -12.16 -33.79
CA GLN A 16 13.28 -11.06 -33.91
C GLN A 16 13.52 -9.99 -32.86
N SER A 17 14.63 -10.05 -32.12
CA SER A 17 14.98 -9.09 -31.06
C SER A 17 15.00 -7.63 -31.53
N GLU A 18 15.28 -7.39 -32.81
CA GLU A 18 15.29 -6.07 -33.45
C GLU A 18 14.00 -5.74 -34.23
N ASN A 19 13.03 -6.67 -34.28
CA ASN A 19 11.76 -6.44 -34.98
C ASN A 19 10.81 -5.64 -34.09
N SER A 20 10.67 -4.35 -34.37
CA SER A 20 9.87 -3.42 -33.58
C SER A 20 8.39 -3.82 -33.46
N GLU A 21 7.81 -4.51 -34.44
CA GLU A 21 6.42 -4.98 -34.36
C GLU A 21 6.27 -6.14 -33.37
N VAL A 22 7.24 -7.06 -33.35
CA VAL A 22 7.27 -8.18 -32.39
C VAL A 22 7.53 -7.66 -30.99
N THR A 23 8.49 -6.75 -30.83
CA THR A 23 8.77 -6.12 -29.53
C THR A 23 7.58 -5.31 -29.03
N ALA A 24 6.91 -4.54 -29.89
CA ALA A 24 5.70 -3.79 -29.50
C ALA A 24 4.53 -4.71 -29.13
N ALA A 25 4.33 -5.81 -29.86
CA ALA A 25 3.30 -6.79 -29.53
C ALA A 25 3.59 -7.51 -28.20
N VAL A 26 4.87 -7.82 -27.91
CA VAL A 26 5.30 -8.40 -26.63
C VAL A 26 5.15 -7.39 -25.49
N THR A 27 5.53 -6.12 -25.69
CA THR A 27 5.30 -5.04 -24.72
C THR A 27 3.81 -4.86 -24.45
N ALA A 28 2.99 -4.73 -25.50
CA ALA A 28 1.54 -4.62 -25.33
C ALA A 28 0.94 -5.86 -24.67
N ALA A 29 1.45 -7.06 -24.96
CA ALA A 29 1.03 -8.28 -24.30
C ALA A 29 1.47 -8.32 -22.83
N ASN A 30 2.65 -7.80 -22.48
CA ASN A 30 3.12 -7.73 -21.09
C ASN A 30 2.38 -6.63 -20.30
N ASP A 31 2.11 -5.49 -20.92
CA ASP A 31 1.30 -4.40 -20.36
C ASP A 31 -0.15 -4.86 -20.16
N ASN A 32 -0.69 -5.65 -21.10
CA ASN A 32 -2.04 -6.21 -21.04
C ASN A 32 -2.15 -7.49 -20.18
N ALA A 33 -1.05 -8.24 -20.03
CA ALA A 33 -0.96 -9.37 -19.10
C ALA A 33 -0.71 -8.88 -17.67
N GLY A 34 -0.17 -7.67 -17.51
CA GLY A 34 0.27 -7.10 -16.25
C GLY A 34 1.44 -7.89 -15.67
N PHE A 35 2.58 -7.23 -15.43
CA PHE A 35 3.26 -7.55 -14.18
C PHE A 35 2.33 -7.07 -13.07
N ASN A 36 1.33 -7.89 -12.73
CA ASN A 36 0.32 -7.57 -11.74
C ASN A 36 0.96 -7.78 -10.36
N ASN A 37 1.83 -6.85 -9.96
CA ASN A 37 2.45 -6.84 -8.63
C ASN A 37 1.48 -6.25 -7.59
N SER A 38 0.19 -6.46 -7.78
CA SER A 38 -0.83 -6.10 -6.80
C SER A 38 -0.71 -7.04 -5.61
N VAL A 39 -0.72 -6.48 -4.41
CA VAL A 39 -0.94 -7.26 -3.19
C VAL A 39 -2.43 -7.30 -2.90
N GLN A 40 -2.97 -8.49 -2.66
CA GLN A 40 -4.29 -8.68 -2.08
C GLN A 40 -4.07 -9.00 -0.60
N ILE A 41 -4.68 -8.22 0.28
CA ILE A 41 -4.61 -8.39 1.73
C ILE A 41 -6.03 -8.67 2.23
N GLN A 42 -6.17 -9.77 2.95
CA GLN A 42 -7.41 -10.22 3.58
C GLN A 42 -7.13 -10.47 5.07
N ASP A 43 -8.16 -10.32 5.90
CA ASP A 43 -8.08 -10.63 7.33
C ASP A 43 -9.08 -11.71 7.74
N THR A 44 -8.60 -12.95 7.80
CA THR A 44 -9.41 -14.13 8.06
C THR A 44 -9.12 -14.76 9.43
N LEU A 45 -8.37 -14.11 10.31
CA LEU A 45 -7.94 -14.67 11.60
C LEU A 45 -8.26 -13.74 12.77
N THR A 46 -8.93 -14.24 13.81
CA THR A 46 -9.25 -13.46 15.03
C THR A 46 -8.07 -13.29 16.01
N THR A 47 -6.86 -13.65 15.59
CA THR A 47 -5.65 -13.61 16.43
C THR A 47 -4.47 -12.92 15.77
N ASP A 48 -4.64 -12.50 14.53
CA ASP A 48 -3.62 -11.80 13.75
C ASP A 48 -4.33 -10.82 12.81
N VAL A 49 -3.59 -10.20 11.89
CA VAL A 49 -4.18 -9.26 10.93
C VAL A 49 -3.48 -9.36 9.58
N GLY A 50 -4.24 -9.18 8.49
CA GLY A 50 -3.69 -9.08 7.15
C GLY A 50 -2.84 -7.82 6.99
N GLU A 51 -1.54 -7.97 6.72
CA GLU A 51 -0.62 -6.84 6.63
C GLU A 51 0.50 -7.06 5.58
N LEU A 52 0.73 -6.03 4.76
CA LEU A 52 2.00 -5.83 4.05
C LEU A 52 2.82 -4.78 4.80
N ARG A 53 4.03 -5.16 5.23
CA ARG A 53 4.91 -4.30 6.01
C ARG A 53 6.24 -4.05 5.33
N LEU A 54 6.57 -2.78 5.10
CA LEU A 54 7.90 -2.33 4.68
C LEU A 54 8.66 -1.81 5.90
N LYS A 55 9.72 -2.51 6.28
CA LYS A 55 10.68 -2.03 7.28
C LYS A 55 11.86 -1.39 6.56
N LEU A 56 12.13 -0.12 6.86
CA LEU A 56 13.22 0.63 6.28
C LEU A 56 14.55 0.17 6.89
N SER A 57 14.62 0.06 8.21
CA SER A 57 15.71 -0.59 8.93
C SER A 57 15.32 -2.02 9.33
N ASP A 58 15.92 -3.01 8.67
CA ASP A 58 15.90 -4.38 9.16
C ASP A 58 17.31 -4.99 9.02
N SER A 59 17.98 -5.16 10.16
CA SER A 59 19.33 -5.70 10.26
C SER A 59 19.45 -7.14 9.77
N SER A 60 18.33 -7.83 9.56
CA SER A 60 18.28 -9.20 9.02
C SER A 60 18.15 -9.26 7.50
N THR A 61 17.72 -8.18 6.83
CA THR A 61 17.45 -8.16 5.38
C THR A 61 18.48 -7.36 4.57
N GLY A 62 19.42 -6.70 5.26
CA GLY A 62 20.43 -5.84 4.61
C GLY A 62 19.85 -4.52 4.08
N ALA A 63 18.70 -4.10 4.62
CA ALA A 63 18.11 -2.82 4.27
C ALA A 63 19.05 -1.66 4.63
N THR A 64 19.19 -0.69 3.71
CA THR A 64 20.20 0.38 3.78
C THR A 64 19.65 1.74 4.17
N VAL A 65 18.32 1.87 4.32
CA VAL A 65 17.64 3.12 4.65
C VAL A 65 17.18 3.03 6.10
N ASP A 66 17.92 3.61 7.05
CA ASP A 66 17.59 3.42 8.46
C ASP A 66 16.21 3.98 8.85
N SER A 67 15.89 5.16 8.31
CA SER A 67 14.64 5.88 8.51
C SER A 67 14.47 6.94 7.43
N ILE A 68 13.26 7.47 7.26
CA ILE A 68 12.96 8.62 6.40
C ILE A 68 12.29 9.72 7.24
N ALA A 69 12.97 10.85 7.43
CA ALA A 69 12.46 11.96 8.25
C ALA A 69 11.39 12.78 7.52
N SER A 70 11.53 12.96 6.22
CA SER A 70 10.52 13.51 5.33
C SER A 70 10.46 12.70 4.04
N GLY A 71 9.25 12.41 3.58
CA GLY A 71 9.07 11.58 2.40
C GLY A 71 7.65 11.60 1.85
N ARG A 72 7.46 10.74 0.85
CA ARG A 72 6.19 10.55 0.15
C ARG A 72 5.95 9.07 -0.11
N LEU A 73 4.72 8.63 0.01
CA LEU A 73 4.22 7.33 -0.41
C LEU A 73 3.13 7.53 -1.44
N THR A 74 3.13 6.71 -2.49
CA THR A 74 2.02 6.62 -3.45
C THR A 74 1.59 5.17 -3.58
N VAL A 75 0.28 4.92 -3.63
CA VAL A 75 -0.29 3.59 -3.85
C VAL A 75 -1.66 3.73 -4.50
N ASP A 76 -1.94 2.84 -5.44
CA ASP A 76 -3.28 2.65 -5.96
C ASP A 76 -4.01 1.60 -5.11
N VAL A 77 -5.21 1.92 -4.64
CA VAL A 77 -5.96 1.07 -3.72
C VAL A 77 -7.34 0.74 -4.26
N ILE A 78 -7.75 -0.51 -4.13
CA ILE A 78 -9.16 -0.91 -4.17
C ILE A 78 -9.50 -1.48 -2.80
N TYR A 79 -10.50 -0.88 -2.16
CA TYR A 79 -11.09 -1.35 -0.91
C TYR A 79 -12.54 -1.76 -1.19
N GLN A 80 -12.84 -3.04 -1.01
CA GLN A 80 -14.12 -3.62 -1.38
C GLN A 80 -14.49 -4.84 -0.54
N VAL A 81 -15.74 -5.26 -0.63
CA VAL A 81 -16.18 -6.55 -0.11
C VAL A 81 -15.66 -7.65 -1.02
N ASP A 82 -15.03 -8.66 -0.42
CA ASP A 82 -14.72 -9.93 -1.04
C ASP A 82 -15.83 -10.94 -0.71
N GLU A 83 -16.55 -11.37 -1.74
CA GLU A 83 -17.72 -12.25 -1.61
C GLU A 83 -17.33 -13.68 -1.17
N ASP A 84 -16.05 -14.05 -1.31
CA ASP A 84 -15.54 -15.37 -0.96
C ASP A 84 -15.05 -15.46 0.49
N THR A 85 -14.91 -14.34 1.20
CA THR A 85 -14.56 -14.29 2.62
C THR A 85 -15.78 -14.04 3.50
N ALA A 86 -15.81 -14.72 4.65
CA ALA A 86 -16.87 -14.56 5.64
C ALA A 86 -16.36 -13.72 6.80
N GLN A 87 -17.18 -12.76 7.23
CA GLN A 87 -16.98 -12.00 8.46
C GLN A 87 -17.72 -12.65 9.63
N ASP A 88 -17.13 -12.63 10.82
CA ASP A 88 -17.85 -12.92 12.05
C ASP A 88 -18.96 -11.89 12.31
N ALA A 89 -20.04 -12.28 12.99
CA ALA A 89 -21.28 -11.49 13.07
C ALA A 89 -21.21 -10.22 13.93
N ASP A 90 -20.01 -9.70 14.24
CA ASP A 90 -19.84 -8.48 15.02
C ASP A 90 -19.84 -7.20 14.17
N GLY A 91 -19.61 -7.29 12.86
CA GLY A 91 -19.64 -6.15 11.94
C GLY A 91 -18.63 -5.05 12.30
N THR A 92 -17.50 -5.45 12.88
CA THR A 92 -16.41 -4.55 13.30
C THR A 92 -15.09 -4.99 12.70
N GLY A 93 -14.12 -4.07 12.67
CA GLY A 93 -12.78 -4.36 12.16
C GLY A 93 -12.61 -4.12 10.65
N ASP A 94 -13.62 -3.60 9.94
CA ASP A 94 -13.62 -3.55 8.48
C ASP A 94 -12.69 -2.51 7.85
N ASN A 95 -11.98 -1.73 8.65
CA ASN A 95 -11.17 -0.63 8.17
C ASN A 95 -9.90 -1.12 7.47
N ALA A 96 -9.52 -0.40 6.41
CA ALA A 96 -8.17 -0.46 5.85
C ALA A 96 -7.32 0.71 6.36
N TYR A 97 -6.02 0.47 6.50
CA TYR A 97 -5.06 1.38 7.13
C TYR A 97 -3.80 1.51 6.29
N ILE A 98 -3.32 2.74 6.14
CA ILE A 98 -1.98 3.07 5.65
C ILE A 98 -1.26 3.80 6.78
N SER A 99 -0.35 3.09 7.44
CA SER A 99 0.22 3.52 8.72
C SER A 99 1.71 3.81 8.57
N LEU A 100 2.14 4.99 9.04
CA LEU A 100 3.53 5.40 9.13
C LEU A 100 3.98 5.31 10.59
N TYR A 101 4.99 4.50 10.89
CA TYR A 101 5.49 4.29 12.25
C TYR A 101 6.94 4.74 12.40
N THR A 102 7.26 5.31 13.56
CA THR A 102 8.59 5.86 13.87
C THR A 102 9.48 4.88 14.61
N ASN A 103 8.98 4.17 15.62
CA ASN A 103 9.77 3.25 16.45
C ASN A 103 8.96 2.01 16.90
N GLY A 104 8.64 1.14 15.94
CA GLY A 104 7.80 -0.06 16.13
C GLY A 104 6.32 0.17 15.80
N THR A 105 5.53 -0.90 15.69
CA THR A 105 4.22 -0.88 15.01
C THR A 105 3.01 -0.75 15.93
N SER A 106 3.13 0.03 17.00
CA SER A 106 2.01 0.30 17.92
C SER A 106 1.54 1.73 17.78
N ASN A 107 0.28 2.01 18.10
CA ASN A 107 -0.31 3.34 17.86
C ASN A 107 0.40 4.48 18.62
N LYS A 108 1.13 4.19 19.71
CA LYS A 108 1.97 5.19 20.40
C LYS A 108 3.20 5.65 19.59
N ASN A 109 3.55 4.93 18.53
CA ASN A 109 4.70 5.23 17.67
C ASN A 109 4.23 5.65 16.26
N LEU A 110 2.95 5.95 16.07
CA LEU A 110 2.44 6.42 14.78
C LEU A 110 2.97 7.82 14.51
N TYR A 111 3.53 8.03 13.32
CA TYR A 111 3.65 9.37 12.77
C TYR A 111 2.26 9.86 12.36
N GLY A 112 1.60 9.10 11.49
CA GLY A 112 0.25 9.35 10.99
C GLY A 112 -0.34 8.09 10.35
N GLU A 113 -1.66 8.05 10.21
CA GLU A 113 -2.40 6.91 9.66
C GLU A 113 -3.58 7.41 8.83
N VAL A 114 -3.68 6.94 7.59
CA VAL A 114 -4.86 7.09 6.73
C VAL A 114 -5.75 5.87 6.91
N ILE A 115 -7.05 6.08 7.00
CA ILE A 115 -8.04 5.03 7.26
C ILE A 115 -9.15 5.13 6.21
N LEU A 116 -9.47 3.99 5.60
CA LEU A 116 -10.62 3.85 4.71
C LEU A 116 -11.66 2.96 5.39
N SER A 117 -12.90 3.43 5.45
CA SER A 117 -13.99 2.72 6.13
C SER A 117 -15.32 3.02 5.46
N GLU A 118 -15.93 2.01 4.84
CA GLU A 118 -17.27 2.09 4.23
C GLU A 118 -17.56 3.40 3.46
N GLY A 119 -16.67 3.74 2.52
CA GLY A 119 -16.80 4.95 1.71
C GLY A 119 -16.42 6.27 2.39
N LYS A 120 -15.77 6.22 3.56
CA LYS A 120 -15.26 7.40 4.27
C LYS A 120 -13.75 7.40 4.33
N VAL A 121 -13.18 8.59 4.11
CA VAL A 121 -11.77 8.87 4.33
C VAL A 121 -11.59 9.41 5.73
N GLN A 122 -10.71 8.79 6.49
CA GLN A 122 -10.47 9.09 7.90
C GLN A 122 -8.98 9.12 8.18
N TYR A 123 -8.60 9.66 9.34
CA TYR A 123 -7.23 9.60 9.84
C TYR A 123 -7.23 9.35 11.34
N ARG A 124 -6.09 8.94 11.90
CA ARG A 124 -5.93 8.84 13.35
C ARG A 124 -5.35 10.12 13.93
N GLY A 125 -6.11 10.74 14.83
CA GLY A 125 -5.74 11.93 15.59
C GLY A 125 -4.73 11.64 16.70
N ALA A 126 -4.09 12.68 17.26
CA ALA A 126 -3.31 12.57 18.48
C ALA A 126 -4.22 12.11 19.64
N GLY A 127 -3.72 11.20 20.48
CA GLY A 127 -4.49 10.71 21.62
C GLY A 127 -4.91 11.84 22.56
N VAL A 128 -6.19 11.87 22.95
CA VAL A 128 -6.63 12.75 24.04
C VAL A 128 -5.90 12.33 25.32
N GLY A 129 -5.30 13.30 26.02
CA GLY A 129 -4.36 13.11 27.14
C GLY A 129 -4.53 11.82 27.95
N GLY A 130 -3.57 10.90 27.80
CA GLY A 130 -3.52 9.62 28.52
C GLY A 130 -3.95 8.40 27.71
N VAL A 131 -4.55 8.58 26.53
CA VAL A 131 -4.86 7.48 25.61
C VAL A 131 -3.72 7.35 24.59
N SER A 132 -2.89 6.31 24.73
CA SER A 132 -1.85 6.04 23.76
C SER A 132 -2.48 5.68 22.41
N GLY A 133 -2.20 6.47 21.38
CA GLY A 133 -2.51 6.08 20.02
C GLY A 133 -3.87 6.49 19.45
N GLY A 134 -4.39 7.67 19.84
CA GLY A 134 -5.29 8.43 18.98
C GLY A 134 -6.74 7.94 18.83
N SER A 135 -7.64 8.86 18.55
CA SER A 135 -8.98 8.54 18.04
C SER A 135 -9.01 8.57 16.51
N ILE A 136 -9.89 7.79 15.90
CA ILE A 136 -10.19 7.91 14.48
C ILE A 136 -11.06 9.15 14.27
N THR A 137 -10.67 10.00 13.32
CA THR A 137 -11.35 11.24 12.98
C THR A 137 -11.75 11.20 11.50
N ASP A 138 -12.98 11.62 11.22
CA ASP A 138 -13.47 11.77 9.85
C ASP A 138 -12.76 12.94 9.16
N ALA A 139 -12.17 12.70 7.99
CA ALA A 139 -11.49 13.73 7.21
C ALA A 139 -12.47 14.57 6.36
N GLY A 140 -13.72 14.12 6.23
CA GLY A 140 -14.76 14.74 5.40
C GLY A 140 -14.79 14.25 3.95
N GLY A 141 -13.79 13.45 3.53
CA GLY A 141 -13.72 12.85 2.21
C GLY A 141 -14.57 11.58 2.09
N THR A 142 -15.09 11.32 0.90
CA THR A 142 -15.89 10.12 0.62
C THR A 142 -15.48 9.43 -0.67
N PHE A 143 -15.72 8.13 -0.76
CA PHE A 143 -15.49 7.33 -1.95
C PHE A 143 -16.52 6.19 -2.07
N THR A 144 -16.56 5.52 -3.20
CA THR A 144 -17.38 4.34 -3.48
C THR A 144 -16.54 3.08 -3.31
N ASN A 145 -16.96 2.15 -2.45
CA ASN A 145 -16.28 0.86 -2.32
C ASN A 145 -16.13 0.16 -3.68
N GLY A 146 -14.98 -0.45 -3.93
CA GLY A 146 -14.64 -1.10 -5.20
C GLY A 146 -14.12 -0.16 -6.29
N GLU A 147 -14.13 1.16 -6.08
CA GLU A 147 -13.44 2.07 -7.01
C GLU A 147 -11.92 2.07 -6.76
N LYS A 148 -11.17 2.37 -7.82
CA LYS A 148 -9.72 2.56 -7.73
C LYS A 148 -9.43 3.95 -7.15
N LEU A 149 -8.74 3.99 -6.02
CA LEU A 149 -8.31 5.21 -5.33
C LEU A 149 -6.82 5.44 -5.55
N ALA A 150 -6.45 6.62 -6.02
CA ALA A 150 -5.05 7.05 -6.01
C ALA A 150 -4.74 7.70 -4.66
N ILE A 151 -3.88 7.08 -3.84
CA ILE A 151 -3.53 7.60 -2.52
C ILE A 151 -2.09 8.09 -2.53
N GLU A 152 -1.90 9.35 -2.14
CA GLU A 152 -0.59 9.95 -1.88
C GLU A 152 -0.52 10.34 -0.40
N VAL A 153 0.56 9.98 0.29
CA VAL A 153 0.81 10.36 1.69
C VAL A 153 2.14 11.07 1.74
N THR A 154 2.21 12.21 2.42
CA THR A 154 3.44 12.98 2.63
C THR A 154 3.65 13.26 4.11
N TRP A 155 4.90 13.24 4.53
CA TRP A 155 5.28 13.48 5.92
C TRP A 155 6.59 14.28 6.05
N GLY A 156 6.80 14.84 7.23
CA GLY A 156 7.97 15.61 7.59
C GLY A 156 7.63 17.09 7.82
N ASN A 157 8.61 17.86 8.32
CA ASN A 157 8.41 19.26 8.72
C ASN A 157 7.25 19.47 9.70
N SER A 158 7.01 18.49 10.58
CA SER A 158 5.86 18.48 11.49
C SER A 158 4.50 18.58 10.77
N GLU A 159 4.42 18.04 9.54
CA GLU A 159 3.17 17.90 8.78
C GLU A 159 2.90 16.44 8.41
N PHE A 160 1.63 16.05 8.42
CA PHE A 160 1.11 14.82 7.86
C PHE A 160 -0.06 15.15 6.94
N LYS A 161 0.14 14.96 5.63
CA LYS A 161 -0.87 15.26 4.60
C LYS A 161 -1.09 14.03 3.74
N PHE A 162 -2.29 13.88 3.25
CA PHE A 162 -2.61 12.79 2.34
C PHE A 162 -3.65 13.24 1.33
N LYS A 163 -3.63 12.60 0.16
CA LYS A 163 -4.62 12.78 -0.89
C LYS A 163 -5.32 11.46 -1.14
N VAL A 164 -6.62 11.55 -1.40
CA VAL A 164 -7.41 10.45 -1.96
C VAL A 164 -8.00 10.97 -3.26
N ASN A 165 -7.55 10.41 -4.38
CA ASN A 165 -7.74 10.96 -5.71
C ASN A 165 -7.23 12.42 -5.77
N ASP A 166 -8.10 13.37 -6.13
CA ASP A 166 -7.75 14.78 -6.28
C ASP A 166 -8.00 15.62 -5.00
N GLU A 167 -8.48 15.01 -3.92
CA GLU A 167 -8.80 15.71 -2.67
C GLU A 167 -7.66 15.58 -1.65
N GLU A 168 -7.20 16.71 -1.13
CA GLU A 168 -6.10 16.79 -0.16
C GLU A 168 -6.62 17.05 1.26
N PHE A 169 -6.07 16.31 2.22
CA PHE A 169 -6.41 16.37 3.63
C PHE A 169 -5.16 16.58 4.47
N THR A 170 -5.35 17.20 5.64
CA THR A 170 -4.32 17.28 6.69
C THR A 170 -4.76 16.40 7.84
N GLY A 171 -3.95 15.39 8.16
CA GLY A 171 -4.16 14.59 9.36
C GLY A 171 -3.38 15.17 10.55
N GLU A 172 -3.41 14.47 11.67
CA GLU A 172 -2.63 14.85 12.84
C GLU A 172 -1.41 13.96 13.00
N ILE A 173 -0.36 14.53 13.59
CA ILE A 173 0.84 13.79 13.97
C ILE A 173 0.67 13.29 15.39
N THR A 174 0.92 11.99 15.59
CA THR A 174 0.95 11.40 16.94
C THR A 174 2.35 11.42 17.54
N GLU A 175 3.38 11.07 16.77
CA GLU A 175 4.79 11.08 17.16
C GLU A 175 5.64 11.71 16.04
N ASP A 176 6.20 12.90 16.29
CA ASP A 176 7.00 13.63 15.31
C ASP A 176 8.47 13.17 15.32
N ALA A 177 8.71 12.01 14.73
CA ALA A 177 10.03 11.42 14.56
C ALA A 177 10.16 10.75 13.17
N ALA A 178 11.38 10.40 12.77
CA ALA A 178 11.60 9.79 11.46
C ALA A 178 10.87 8.44 11.33
N VAL A 179 10.25 8.21 10.16
CA VAL A 179 9.52 6.97 9.86
C VAL A 179 10.51 5.83 9.64
N THR A 180 10.26 4.67 10.26
CA THR A 180 11.09 3.46 10.12
C THR A 180 10.29 2.28 9.58
N VAL A 181 8.96 2.29 9.71
CA VAL A 181 8.09 1.23 9.20
C VAL A 181 6.86 1.83 8.53
N ILE A 182 6.52 1.30 7.37
CA ILE A 182 5.29 1.61 6.63
C ILE A 182 4.47 0.33 6.57
N SER A 183 3.16 0.44 6.81
CA SER A 183 2.24 -0.69 6.83
C SER A 183 0.99 -0.40 6.00
N LEU A 184 0.59 -1.38 5.22
CA LEU A 184 -0.70 -1.47 4.55
C LEU A 184 -1.43 -2.64 5.19
N LYS A 185 -2.60 -2.38 5.78
CA LYS A 185 -3.29 -3.35 6.63
C LYS A 185 -4.79 -3.28 6.42
N ILE A 186 -5.47 -4.40 6.53
CA ILE A 186 -6.93 -4.44 6.68
C ILE A 186 -7.26 -5.24 7.93
N GLY A 187 -8.33 -4.86 8.64
CA GLY A 187 -8.73 -5.62 9.82
C GLY A 187 -8.21 -5.08 11.15
N ASP A 188 -8.43 -5.89 12.18
CA ASP A 188 -7.84 -5.72 13.50
C ASP A 188 -7.48 -7.09 14.09
N THR A 189 -6.79 -7.12 15.24
CA THR A 189 -6.23 -8.36 15.78
C THR A 189 -7.25 -9.25 16.52
N SER A 190 -8.53 -8.87 16.53
CA SER A 190 -9.59 -9.54 17.31
C SER A 190 -10.80 -9.94 16.51
N ASN A 191 -10.96 -9.39 15.30
CA ASN A 191 -12.10 -9.59 14.43
C ASN A 191 -11.64 -10.15 13.08
N THR A 192 -12.57 -10.69 12.30
CA THR A 192 -12.35 -10.96 10.87
C THR A 192 -13.07 -9.89 10.07
N THR A 193 -12.71 -9.72 8.80
CA THR A 193 -13.46 -8.87 7.86
C THR A 193 -13.67 -9.59 6.53
N ASN A 194 -14.82 -9.36 5.90
CA ASN A 194 -15.04 -9.75 4.50
C ASN A 194 -14.63 -8.63 3.53
N PHE A 195 -14.03 -7.55 4.02
CA PHE A 195 -13.39 -6.58 3.16
C PHE A 195 -11.98 -7.04 2.81
N GLU A 196 -11.55 -6.64 1.62
CA GLU A 196 -10.18 -6.81 1.16
C GLU A 196 -9.54 -5.47 0.81
N PHE A 197 -8.21 -5.45 0.90
CA PHE A 197 -7.38 -4.34 0.44
C PHE A 197 -6.50 -4.83 -0.69
N ILE A 198 -6.69 -4.27 -1.87
CA ILE A 198 -5.85 -4.53 -3.03
C ILE A 198 -4.99 -3.30 -3.27
N GLY A 199 -3.67 -3.43 -3.10
CA GLY A 199 -2.70 -2.37 -3.32
C GLY A 199 -1.86 -2.63 -4.57
N ASP A 200 -1.70 -1.64 -5.43
CA ASP A 200 -0.83 -1.69 -6.61
C ASP A 200 0.02 -0.41 -6.73
N ASN A 201 1.10 -0.45 -7.52
CA ASN A 201 1.99 0.68 -7.78
C ASN A 201 2.52 1.38 -6.50
N LEU A 202 2.73 0.61 -5.43
CA LEU A 202 3.30 1.12 -4.18
C LEU A 202 4.72 1.64 -4.43
N ALA A 203 4.93 2.93 -4.16
CA ALA A 203 6.24 3.56 -4.19
C ALA A 203 6.45 4.43 -2.95
N VAL A 204 7.69 4.43 -2.45
CA VAL A 204 8.10 5.21 -1.27
C VAL A 204 9.35 5.99 -1.62
N TYR A 205 9.31 7.29 -1.33
CA TYR A 205 10.32 8.27 -1.66
C TYR A 205 10.83 8.97 -0.41
N SER A 206 12.13 9.28 -0.38
CA SER A 206 12.77 10.04 0.70
C SER A 206 13.18 11.42 0.21
N SER A 207 12.74 12.45 0.94
CA SER A 207 13.10 13.85 0.70
C SER A 207 14.28 14.31 1.56
N ASP A 208 14.88 13.43 2.37
CA ASP A 208 15.91 13.77 3.37
C ASP A 208 17.20 14.34 2.76
N SER A 209 17.44 14.09 1.47
CA SER A 209 18.62 14.58 0.74
C SER A 209 18.33 15.80 -0.16
N GLY A 210 17.13 16.38 -0.09
CA GLY A 210 16.85 17.73 -0.60
C GLY A 210 16.78 17.91 -2.12
N THR A 211 16.63 16.86 -2.93
CA THR A 211 16.24 17.03 -4.35
C THR A 211 15.39 15.86 -4.82
N GLU A 212 14.10 16.08 -5.05
CA GLU A 212 13.32 15.28 -5.99
C GLU A 212 13.34 16.03 -7.33
N ALA A 213 13.67 15.34 -8.43
CA ALA A 213 13.61 15.85 -9.80
C ALA A 213 12.38 15.30 -10.52
#